data_AF-A0A7V6Q6Q7-F1
#
_entry.id   AF-A0A7V6Q6Q7-F1
#
_cell.length_a   1.000
_cell.length_b   1.000
_cell.length_c   1.000
_cell.angle_alpha   90.00
_cell.angle_beta   90.00
_cell.angle_gamma   90.00
#
_symmetry.space_group_name_H-M   'P 1'
#
loop_
_entity.id
_entity.type
_entity.pdbx_description
1 polymer ?
#
loop_
_entity_poly.entity_id
_entity_poly.type
_entity_poly.pdbx_seq_one_letter_code
_entity_poly.pdbx_strand_id
1 'polypeptide(L)'
;MNGTDNILFDEKGLIPAILQDEKTGEVLMMAYMNSDALKKTLETGRAWFYSRKRKTLWQKGENSGNFQEVKEILYDCDGDALLLKVDPKGPACHTGKRSCFYRSLVAANDAGETSKLPDHDTNNNEDNEKEQMEKKENVEFEILEELVSIIDSRFNELPENSYVAKLYKGGRERILKKVGEEAAEVVIASMSEKRGDIIYEAADLIFHLLIALRYDGISLQEIMDELERRRK
;
A
#
# COMPACT_ATOMS: atom_id res chain seq x y z
N MET A 1 -33.56 4.50 11.15
CA MET A 1 -32.71 5.69 11.38
C MET A 1 -31.69 5.69 10.26
N ASN A 2 -31.69 6.71 9.41
CA ASN A 2 -30.75 6.76 8.28
C ASN A 2 -29.37 7.10 8.86
N GLY A 3 -28.35 6.30 8.58
CA GLY A 3 -26.99 6.44 9.15
C GLY A 3 -26.27 7.75 8.81
N THR A 4 -26.93 8.71 8.16
CA THR A 4 -26.39 10.02 7.78
C THR A 4 -26.51 11.09 8.87
N ASP A 5 -27.31 10.86 9.93
CA ASP A 5 -27.57 11.87 10.97
C ASP A 5 -26.33 12.21 11.82
N ASN A 6 -25.29 11.36 11.77
CA ASN A 6 -24.03 11.52 12.50
C ASN A 6 -22.91 12.16 11.65
N ILE A 7 -23.20 12.58 10.42
CA ILE A 7 -22.19 13.09 9.49
C ILE A 7 -22.12 14.61 9.56
N LEU A 8 -20.93 15.14 9.84
CA LEU A 8 -20.67 16.57 9.94
C LEU A 8 -19.96 17.06 8.68
N PHE A 9 -20.64 17.93 7.93
CA PHE A 9 -20.01 18.67 6.83
C PHE A 9 -19.39 19.95 7.38
N ASP A 10 -18.25 20.36 6.80
CA ASP A 10 -17.60 21.62 7.11
C ASP A 10 -18.50 22.83 6.76
N GLU A 11 -18.04 24.03 7.11
CA GLU A 11 -18.70 25.31 6.81
C GLU A 11 -18.99 25.55 5.31
N LYS A 12 -18.34 24.80 4.41
CA LYS A 12 -18.53 24.85 2.95
C LYS A 12 -19.44 23.72 2.46
N GLY A 13 -20.01 22.92 3.36
CA GLY A 13 -20.85 21.77 3.04
C GLY A 13 -20.07 20.59 2.48
N LEU A 14 -18.79 20.43 2.86
CA LEU A 14 -17.90 19.40 2.37
C LEU A 14 -17.41 18.49 3.50
N ILE A 15 -17.12 17.24 3.16
CA ILE A 15 -16.50 16.25 4.04
C ILE A 15 -15.36 15.56 3.30
N PRO A 16 -14.16 15.38 3.91
CA PRO A 16 -13.12 14.52 3.37
C PRO A 16 -13.60 13.07 3.29
N ALA A 17 -13.35 12.44 2.15
CA ALA A 17 -13.66 11.05 1.87
C ALA A 17 -12.42 10.33 1.37
N ILE A 18 -11.93 9.40 2.18
CA ILE A 18 -10.78 8.55 1.91
C ILE A 18 -11.28 7.28 1.23
N LEU A 19 -10.69 6.92 0.10
CA LEU A 19 -10.94 5.64 -0.57
C LEU A 19 -9.82 4.68 -0.22
N GLN A 20 -10.20 3.50 0.24
CA GLN A 20 -9.29 2.43 0.59
C GLN A 20 -9.75 1.15 -0.09
N ASP A 21 -8.81 0.40 -0.67
CA ASP A 21 -9.12 -0.93 -1.20
C ASP A 21 -9.57 -1.83 -0.05
N GLU A 22 -10.74 -2.44 -0.18
CA GLU A 22 -11.30 -3.29 0.87
C GLU A 22 -10.46 -4.54 1.12
N LYS A 23 -9.80 -5.08 0.09
CA LYS A 23 -9.03 -6.32 0.17
C LYS A 23 -7.61 -6.07 0.66
N THR A 24 -6.96 -5.02 0.17
CA THR A 24 -5.53 -4.79 0.46
C THR A 24 -5.30 -3.76 1.57
N GLY A 25 -6.32 -2.99 1.97
CA GLY A 25 -6.14 -1.89 2.91
C GLY A 25 -5.37 -0.69 2.34
N GLU A 26 -4.97 -0.72 1.06
CA GLU A 26 -4.23 0.38 0.44
C GLU A 26 -5.12 1.62 0.31
N VAL A 27 -4.64 2.77 0.79
CA VAL A 27 -5.31 4.05 0.56
C VAL A 27 -5.11 4.45 -0.91
N LEU A 28 -6.21 4.53 -1.66
CA LEU A 28 -6.22 4.77 -3.10
C LEU A 28 -6.24 6.25 -3.44
N MET A 29 -7.07 7.05 -2.75
CA MET A 29 -7.16 8.49 -2.94
C MET A 29 -7.94 9.17 -1.82
N MET A 30 -7.82 10.49 -1.70
CA MET A 30 -8.72 11.33 -0.93
C MET A 30 -9.37 12.38 -1.83
N ALA A 31 -10.67 12.59 -1.67
CA ALA A 31 -11.40 13.67 -2.31
C ALA A 31 -12.54 14.15 -1.38
N TYR A 32 -13.22 15.22 -1.77
CA TYR A 32 -14.30 15.79 -0.97
C TYR A 32 -15.66 15.34 -1.49
N MET A 33 -16.59 15.07 -0.58
CA MET A 33 -18.01 14.89 -0.87
C MET A 33 -18.80 16.06 -0.30
N ASN A 34 -19.89 16.45 -0.97
CA ASN A 34 -20.97 17.20 -0.33
C ASN A 34 -22.14 16.25 -0.05
N SER A 35 -23.21 16.75 0.57
CA SER A 35 -24.41 15.95 0.86
C SER A 35 -24.96 15.21 -0.37
N ASP A 36 -24.98 15.86 -1.55
CA ASP A 36 -25.47 15.23 -2.78
C ASP A 36 -24.54 14.11 -3.29
N ALA A 37 -23.23 14.28 -3.18
CA ALA A 37 -22.25 13.27 -3.55
C ALA A 37 -22.36 12.04 -2.65
N LEU A 38 -22.51 12.24 -1.33
CA LEU A 38 -22.72 11.15 -0.38
C LEU A 38 -24.04 10.41 -0.70
N LYS A 39 -25.13 11.15 -0.91
CA LYS A 39 -26.43 10.59 -1.30
C LYS A 39 -26.32 9.74 -2.57
N LYS A 40 -25.69 10.25 -3.63
CA LYS A 40 -25.48 9.48 -4.86
C LYS A 40 -24.60 8.26 -4.66
N THR A 41 -23.60 8.34 -3.78
CA THR A 41 -22.75 7.21 -3.45
C THR A 41 -23.57 6.08 -2.81
N LEU A 42 -24.42 6.42 -1.84
CA LEU A 42 -25.35 5.48 -1.20
C LEU A 42 -26.36 4.89 -2.20
N GLU A 43 -26.91 5.72 -3.10
CA GLU A 43 -27.90 5.28 -4.09
C GLU A 43 -27.30 4.38 -5.19
N THR A 44 -26.08 4.65 -5.62
CA THR A 44 -25.48 3.99 -6.80
C THR A 44 -24.49 2.88 -6.47
N GLY A 45 -24.05 2.78 -5.21
CA GLY A 45 -23.00 1.85 -4.80
C GLY A 45 -21.64 2.14 -5.44
N ARG A 46 -21.42 3.37 -5.93
CA ARG A 46 -20.18 3.80 -6.59
C ARG A 46 -19.71 5.13 -6.02
N ALA A 47 -18.41 5.36 -5.95
CA ALA A 47 -17.88 6.58 -5.36
C ALA A 47 -18.21 7.83 -6.21
N TRP A 48 -18.98 8.76 -5.63
CA TRP A 48 -19.23 10.10 -6.16
C TRP A 48 -18.56 11.15 -5.30
N PHE A 49 -18.04 12.19 -5.94
CA PHE A 49 -17.36 13.28 -5.25
C PHE A 49 -17.86 14.64 -5.75
N TYR A 50 -17.53 15.68 -4.99
CA TYR A 50 -17.78 17.06 -5.36
C TYR A 50 -16.48 17.77 -5.73
N SER A 51 -16.41 18.31 -6.95
CA SER A 51 -15.26 19.06 -7.40
C SER A 51 -15.32 20.49 -6.87
N ARG A 52 -14.52 20.82 -5.86
CA ARG A 52 -14.43 22.17 -5.28
C ARG A 52 -14.15 23.26 -6.32
N LYS A 53 -13.33 22.94 -7.33
CA LYS A 53 -12.98 23.86 -8.43
C LYS A 53 -14.13 24.03 -9.44
N ARG A 54 -14.73 22.93 -9.90
CA ARG A 54 -15.78 22.95 -10.93
C ARG A 54 -17.19 23.18 -10.37
N LYS A 55 -17.33 23.13 -9.04
CA LYS A 55 -18.61 23.22 -8.31
C LYS A 55 -19.67 22.26 -8.85
N THR A 56 -19.26 21.02 -9.11
CA THR A 56 -20.11 19.98 -9.70
C THR A 56 -19.81 18.61 -9.14
N LEU A 57 -20.82 17.74 -9.18
CA LEU A 57 -20.70 16.32 -8.88
C LEU A 57 -19.94 15.62 -10.01
N TRP A 58 -19.16 14.61 -9.65
CA TRP A 58 -18.52 13.74 -10.63
C TRP A 58 -18.40 12.32 -10.06
N GLN A 59 -18.52 11.33 -10.94
CA GLN A 59 -18.39 9.93 -10.56
C GLN A 59 -16.98 9.44 -10.87
N LYS A 60 -16.33 8.77 -9.91
CA LYS A 60 -15.00 8.23 -10.15
C LYS A 60 -15.06 7.12 -11.20
N GLY A 61 -14.30 7.30 -12.27
CA GLY A 61 -14.23 6.36 -13.39
C GLY A 61 -15.20 6.65 -14.53
N GLU A 62 -16.03 7.71 -14.47
CA GLU A 62 -17.03 8.01 -15.53
C GLU A 62 -16.41 8.11 -16.93
N ASN A 63 -15.20 8.69 -17.03
CA ASN A 63 -14.50 8.88 -18.30
C ASN A 63 -13.49 7.76 -18.60
N SER A 64 -12.98 7.07 -17.58
CA SER A 64 -11.88 6.10 -17.73
C SER A 64 -12.30 4.63 -17.61
N GLY A 65 -13.52 4.35 -17.17
CA GLY A 65 -13.99 3.00 -16.83
C GLY A 65 -13.49 2.46 -15.48
N ASN A 66 -12.51 3.13 -14.84
CA ASN A 66 -11.94 2.70 -13.55
C ASN A 66 -12.84 3.10 -12.38
N PHE A 67 -14.03 2.51 -12.33
CA PHE A 67 -15.01 2.70 -11.28
C PHE A 67 -14.51 2.18 -9.93
N GLN A 68 -15.06 2.72 -8.86
CA GLN A 68 -14.79 2.31 -7.49
C GLN A 68 -16.11 1.86 -6.88
N GLU A 69 -16.31 0.55 -6.77
CA GLU A 69 -17.54 -0.01 -6.20
C GLU A 69 -17.46 0.05 -4.68
N VAL A 70 -18.41 0.73 -4.05
CA VAL A 70 -18.43 0.91 -2.59
C VAL A 70 -19.02 -0.33 -1.94
N LYS A 71 -18.30 -0.85 -0.94
CA LYS A 71 -18.64 -2.07 -0.22
C LYS A 71 -19.02 -1.75 1.23
N GLU A 72 -18.32 -0.79 1.81
CA GLU A 72 -18.60 -0.25 3.14
C GLU A 72 -18.28 1.24 3.18
N ILE A 73 -19.04 2.00 3.99
CA ILE A 73 -18.74 3.40 4.31
C ILE A 73 -18.68 3.50 5.83
N LEU A 74 -17.51 3.85 6.35
CA LEU A 74 -17.29 4.18 7.75
C LEU A 74 -17.15 5.70 7.91
N TYR A 75 -17.36 6.17 9.13
CA TYR A 75 -17.07 7.52 9.56
C TYR A 75 -16.22 7.47 10.84
N ASP A 76 -15.44 8.51 11.10
CA ASP A 76 -14.57 8.59 12.29
C ASP A 76 -15.34 8.95 13.57
N CYS A 77 -14.62 9.18 14.68
CA CYS A 77 -15.23 9.26 16.01
C CYS A 77 -16.06 10.53 16.24
N ASP A 78 -15.76 11.61 15.52
CA ASP A 78 -16.51 12.88 15.51
C ASP A 78 -17.34 13.07 14.23
N GLY A 79 -17.20 12.20 13.23
CA GLY A 79 -18.08 12.12 12.06
C GLY A 79 -17.77 13.17 11.00
N ASP A 80 -16.59 13.76 11.03
CA ASP A 80 -16.13 14.78 10.08
C ASP A 80 -15.23 14.23 8.97
N ALA A 81 -14.99 12.91 8.95
CA ALA A 81 -14.38 12.21 7.83
C ALA A 81 -15.08 10.90 7.47
N LEU A 82 -15.00 10.53 6.19
CA LEU A 82 -15.50 9.25 5.67
C LEU A 82 -14.36 8.36 5.19
N LEU A 83 -14.47 7.07 5.49
CA LEU A 83 -13.66 6.00 4.90
C LEU A 83 -14.54 5.10 4.03
N LEU A 84 -14.31 5.12 2.72
CA LEU A 84 -14.99 4.27 1.76
C LEU A 84 -14.11 3.07 1.44
N LYS A 85 -14.55 1.89 1.87
CA LYS A 85 -13.97 0.61 1.44
C LYS A 85 -14.53 0.28 0.06
N VAL A 86 -13.63 0.11 -0.91
CA VAL A 86 -14.00 -0.07 -2.32
C VAL A 86 -13.34 -1.28 -2.97
N ASP A 87 -14.02 -1.85 -3.97
CA ASP A 87 -13.46 -2.80 -4.93
C ASP A 87 -13.13 -2.03 -6.24
N PRO A 88 -11.85 -1.68 -6.48
CA PRO A 88 -11.45 -0.88 -7.63
C PRO A 88 -11.49 -1.68 -8.93
N LYS A 89 -12.15 -1.14 -9.97
CA LYS A 89 -12.19 -1.72 -11.33
C LYS A 89 -11.06 -1.24 -12.24
N GLY A 90 -9.94 -0.88 -11.64
CA GLY A 90 -8.77 -0.34 -12.32
C GLY A 90 -8.07 0.75 -11.51
N PRO A 91 -7.04 1.40 -12.07
CA PRO A 91 -6.26 2.42 -11.38
C PRO A 91 -7.12 3.59 -10.86
N ALA A 92 -6.92 3.96 -9.58
CA ALA A 92 -7.61 5.11 -9.02
C ALA A 92 -6.98 6.42 -9.51
N CYS A 93 -5.67 6.47 -9.74
CA CYS A 93 -5.00 7.69 -10.19
C CYS A 93 -5.16 7.94 -11.69
N HIS A 94 -5.29 9.22 -12.07
CA HIS A 94 -5.36 9.64 -13.48
C HIS A 94 -4.03 9.44 -14.24
N THR A 95 -2.93 9.18 -13.52
CA THR A 95 -1.61 8.88 -14.10
C THR A 95 -1.45 7.41 -14.48
N GLY A 96 -2.48 6.58 -14.25
CA GLY A 96 -2.43 5.13 -14.44
C GLY A 96 -1.86 4.37 -13.24
N LYS A 97 -1.39 5.06 -12.21
CA LYS A 97 -0.98 4.44 -10.93
C LYS A 97 -2.20 3.99 -10.13
N ARG A 98 -2.03 2.91 -9.37
CA ARG A 98 -3.09 2.31 -8.57
C ARG A 98 -3.63 3.29 -7.52
N SER A 99 -2.75 3.84 -6.68
CA SER A 99 -3.04 4.91 -5.72
C SER A 99 -2.55 6.28 -6.20
N CYS A 100 -3.18 7.34 -5.72
CA CYS A 100 -2.69 8.72 -5.83
C CYS A 100 -1.46 8.99 -4.94
N PHE A 101 -1.25 8.19 -3.88
CA PHE A 101 -0.17 8.34 -2.91
C PHE A 101 1.10 7.57 -3.33
N TYR A 102 1.44 7.60 -4.62
CA TYR A 102 2.60 6.88 -5.17
C TYR A 102 3.93 7.67 -5.05
N ARG A 103 3.92 8.80 -4.36
CA ARG A 103 5.08 9.68 -4.14
C ARG A 103 5.21 9.95 -2.65
N SER A 104 6.42 9.91 -2.13
CA SER A 104 6.71 10.23 -0.73
C SER A 104 7.42 11.57 -0.59
N LEU A 105 7.10 12.31 0.47
CA LEU A 105 7.78 13.54 0.87
C LEU A 105 9.08 13.26 1.63
N VAL A 106 9.12 12.13 2.33
CA VAL A 106 10.31 11.64 3.02
C VAL A 106 10.78 10.44 2.21
N ALA A 107 11.99 10.50 1.67
CA ALA A 107 12.59 9.31 1.07
C ALA A 107 12.60 8.22 2.14
N ALA A 108 11.99 7.07 1.86
CA ALA A 108 12.42 5.84 2.52
C ALA A 108 13.93 5.79 2.31
N ASN A 109 14.71 5.76 3.39
CA ASN A 109 16.16 5.97 3.33
C ASN A 109 16.81 4.99 2.33
N ASP A 110 17.03 5.44 1.10
CA ASP A 110 18.26 5.19 0.37
C ASP A 110 18.47 6.12 -0.84
N ALA A 111 19.73 6.50 -0.98
CA ALA A 111 20.44 7.13 -2.10
C ALA A 111 19.62 7.77 -3.26
N GLY A 112 19.57 9.11 -3.22
CA GLY A 112 19.85 9.96 -4.38
C GLY A 112 18.80 10.04 -5.48
N GLU A 113 17.86 10.97 -5.35
CA GLU A 113 17.63 12.01 -6.37
C GLU A 113 16.67 13.07 -5.83
N THR A 114 17.14 14.32 -5.82
CA THR A 114 16.41 15.48 -5.32
C THR A 114 15.40 15.95 -6.36
N SER A 115 14.10 15.91 -6.03
CA SER A 115 13.12 16.79 -6.67
C SER A 115 12.54 17.73 -5.61
N LYS A 116 12.86 19.01 -5.77
CA LYS A 116 12.49 20.10 -4.86
C LYS A 116 10.98 20.33 -4.88
N LEU A 117 10.37 20.49 -3.71
CA LEU A 117 9.08 21.13 -3.52
C LEU A 117 9.29 22.58 -3.06
N PRO A 118 8.36 23.51 -3.36
CA PRO A 118 8.42 24.89 -2.88
C PRO A 118 7.89 25.00 -1.45
N ASP A 119 8.49 25.93 -0.71
CA ASP A 119 8.25 26.27 0.69
C ASP A 119 6.80 26.66 0.99
N HIS A 120 6.26 26.13 2.09
CA HIS A 120 5.44 26.91 3.01
C HIS A 120 5.58 26.37 4.43
N ASP A 121 6.18 27.19 5.28
CA ASP A 121 6.35 26.98 6.73
C ASP A 121 5.01 26.72 7.43
N THR A 122 4.99 25.83 8.41
CA THR A 122 4.93 26.19 9.84
C THR A 122 5.06 24.97 10.74
N ASN A 123 5.95 25.10 11.72
CA ASN A 123 6.22 24.18 12.83
C ASN A 123 5.02 23.98 13.77
N ASN A 124 4.85 22.79 14.34
CA ASN A 124 5.36 22.49 15.70
C ASN A 124 4.99 21.06 16.14
N ASN A 125 5.94 20.47 16.85
CA ASN A 125 5.94 19.14 17.46
C ASN A 125 5.01 19.04 18.67
N GLU A 126 4.56 17.82 18.98
CA GLU A 126 4.88 17.05 20.21
C GLU A 126 3.77 16.03 20.48
N ASP A 127 3.98 14.76 20.08
CA ASP A 127 3.27 13.57 20.62
C ASP A 127 3.98 12.30 20.09
N ASN A 128 5.27 12.13 20.42
CA ASN A 128 6.18 11.33 19.61
C ASN A 128 6.60 9.96 20.19
N GLU A 129 5.98 9.45 21.26
CA GLU A 129 6.46 8.19 21.88
C GLU A 129 5.55 6.99 21.67
N LYS A 130 4.23 7.17 21.48
CA LYS A 130 3.31 6.08 21.13
C LYS A 130 3.23 5.82 19.62
N GLU A 131 3.28 6.89 18.81
CA GLU A 131 3.32 6.80 17.35
C GLU A 131 4.57 6.05 16.84
N GLN A 132 5.71 6.15 17.53
CA GLN A 132 6.96 5.53 17.09
C GLN A 132 6.94 4.00 17.14
N MET A 133 6.10 3.41 18.00
CA MET A 133 6.02 1.95 18.16
C MET A 133 5.02 1.33 17.17
N GLU A 134 3.87 1.98 16.94
CA GLU A 134 2.87 1.58 15.94
C GLU A 134 3.31 1.89 14.50
N LYS A 135 4.05 2.98 14.24
CA LYS A 135 4.67 3.22 12.91
C LYS A 135 5.72 2.17 12.58
N LYS A 136 6.46 1.67 13.56
CA LYS A 136 7.56 0.73 13.30
C LYS A 136 7.05 -0.65 12.87
N GLU A 137 5.99 -1.15 13.50
CA GLU A 137 5.35 -2.41 13.07
C GLU A 137 4.76 -2.32 11.66
N ASN A 138 4.15 -1.18 11.29
CA ASN A 138 3.58 -1.01 9.94
C ASN A 138 4.66 -0.83 8.85
N VAL A 139 5.75 -0.11 9.14
CA VAL A 139 6.86 0.10 8.18
C VAL A 139 7.63 -1.20 7.88
N GLU A 140 7.76 -2.09 8.86
CA GLU A 140 8.45 -3.38 8.70
C GLU A 140 7.72 -4.34 7.75
N PHE A 141 6.39 -4.24 7.63
CA PHE A 141 5.61 -5.01 6.66
C PHE A 141 5.52 -4.33 5.28
N GLU A 142 5.48 -3.00 5.24
CA GLU A 142 5.46 -2.23 3.99
C GLU A 142 6.63 -2.59 3.06
N ILE A 143 7.84 -2.79 3.59
CA ILE A 143 9.01 -3.15 2.77
C ILE A 143 8.87 -4.54 2.13
N LEU A 144 8.26 -5.50 2.83
CA LEU A 144 8.03 -6.85 2.29
C LEU A 144 6.97 -6.82 1.18
N GLU A 145 5.91 -6.04 1.36
CA GLU A 145 4.88 -5.84 0.33
C GLU A 145 5.44 -5.15 -0.92
N GLU A 146 6.26 -4.12 -0.75
CA GLU A 146 6.94 -3.45 -1.87
C GLU A 146 7.85 -4.44 -2.60
N LEU A 147 8.62 -5.24 -1.87
CA LEU A 147 9.51 -6.24 -2.44
C LEU A 147 8.75 -7.31 -3.23
N VAL A 148 7.63 -7.80 -2.71
CA VAL A 148 6.74 -8.74 -3.42
C VAL A 148 6.21 -8.11 -4.71
N SER A 149 5.74 -6.86 -4.66
CA SER A 149 5.26 -6.13 -5.84
C SER A 149 6.34 -5.96 -6.91
N ILE A 150 7.57 -5.65 -6.49
CA ILE A 150 8.73 -5.58 -7.40
C ILE A 150 9.00 -6.96 -8.01
N ILE A 151 9.06 -8.03 -7.21
CA ILE A 151 9.29 -9.40 -7.68
C ILE A 151 8.22 -9.78 -8.71
N ASP A 152 6.94 -9.49 -8.44
CA ASP A 152 5.82 -9.74 -9.35
C ASP A 152 5.98 -9.01 -10.68
N SER A 153 6.28 -7.72 -10.66
CA SER A 153 6.57 -6.94 -11.88
C SER A 153 7.73 -7.57 -12.66
N ARG A 154 8.83 -7.98 -12.00
CA ARG A 154 9.97 -8.60 -12.68
C ARG A 154 9.65 -9.98 -13.27
N PHE A 155 8.80 -10.77 -12.63
CA PHE A 155 8.34 -12.06 -13.17
C PHE A 155 7.44 -11.88 -14.40
N ASN A 156 6.64 -10.81 -14.43
CA ASN A 156 5.73 -10.53 -15.55
C ASN A 156 6.42 -9.83 -16.74
N GLU A 157 7.27 -8.84 -16.48
CA GLU A 157 7.90 -8.00 -17.51
C GLU A 157 9.22 -8.58 -18.05
N LEU A 158 9.88 -9.44 -17.28
CA LEU A 158 11.17 -10.09 -17.62
C LEU A 158 12.26 -9.16 -18.23
N PRO A 159 12.55 -7.99 -17.63
CA PRO A 159 13.52 -7.05 -18.17
C PRO A 159 14.93 -7.65 -18.19
N GLU A 160 15.68 -7.43 -19.28
CA GLU A 160 16.96 -8.12 -19.57
C GLU A 160 18.02 -7.97 -18.47
N ASN A 161 18.05 -6.81 -17.79
CA ASN A 161 19.04 -6.50 -16.77
C ASN A 161 18.58 -6.79 -15.32
N SER A 162 17.41 -7.40 -15.12
CA SER A 162 16.94 -7.74 -13.78
C SER A 162 17.52 -9.07 -13.28
N TYR A 163 18.06 -9.04 -12.05
CA TYR A 163 18.50 -10.24 -11.33
C TYR A 163 17.35 -11.25 -11.19
N VAL A 164 16.17 -10.79 -10.76
CA VAL A 164 14.97 -11.60 -10.58
C VAL A 164 14.55 -12.27 -11.90
N ALA A 165 14.58 -11.53 -13.02
CA ALA A 165 14.26 -12.09 -14.33
C ALA A 165 15.27 -13.17 -14.77
N LYS A 166 16.56 -13.03 -14.43
CA LYS A 166 17.59 -14.04 -14.70
C LYS A 166 17.39 -15.29 -13.85
N LEU A 167 17.02 -15.13 -12.57
CA LEU A 167 16.68 -16.25 -11.69
C LEU A 167 15.46 -17.01 -12.21
N TYR A 168 14.39 -16.31 -12.57
CA TYR A 168 13.19 -16.90 -13.16
C TYR A 168 13.50 -17.71 -14.42
N LYS A 169 14.26 -17.13 -15.36
CA LYS A 169 14.70 -17.82 -16.60
C LYS A 169 15.58 -19.05 -16.30
N GLY A 170 16.30 -19.05 -15.19
CA GLY A 170 17.10 -20.19 -14.72
C GLY A 170 16.29 -21.32 -14.09
N GLY A 171 14.99 -21.12 -13.88
CA GLY A 171 14.08 -22.14 -13.38
C GLY A 171 14.20 -22.45 -11.89
N ARG A 172 13.32 -23.34 -11.43
CA ARG A 172 13.14 -23.71 -10.01
C ARG A 172 14.44 -24.14 -9.32
N GLU A 173 15.24 -24.99 -9.97
CA GLU A 173 16.47 -25.51 -9.39
C GLU A 173 17.47 -24.40 -9.04
N ARG A 174 17.64 -23.42 -9.94
CA ARG A 174 18.54 -22.30 -9.71
C ARG A 174 18.09 -21.43 -8.54
N ILE A 175 16.78 -21.18 -8.44
CA ILE A 175 16.20 -20.39 -7.35
C ILE A 175 16.39 -21.11 -6.01
N LEU A 176 16.03 -22.40 -5.93
CA LEU A 176 16.16 -23.18 -4.70
C LEU A 176 17.62 -23.34 -4.26
N LYS A 177 18.57 -23.40 -5.20
CA LYS A 177 20.00 -23.40 -4.87
C LYS A 177 20.41 -22.13 -4.11
N LYS A 178 19.91 -20.96 -4.51
CA LYS A 178 20.16 -19.71 -3.78
C LYS A 178 19.56 -19.75 -2.39
N VAL A 179 18.30 -20.18 -2.23
CA VAL A 179 17.68 -20.33 -0.90
C VAL A 179 18.53 -21.21 0.02
N GLY A 180 19.06 -22.32 -0.48
CA GLY A 180 19.94 -23.20 0.29
C GLY A 180 21.30 -22.58 0.64
N GLU A 181 21.89 -21.80 -0.28
CA GLU A 181 23.14 -21.05 -0.07
C GLU A 181 22.96 -20.01 1.05
N GLU A 182 21.96 -19.13 0.93
CA GLU A 182 21.70 -18.08 1.94
C GLU A 182 21.37 -18.68 3.31
N ALA A 183 20.62 -19.78 3.34
CA ALA A 183 20.30 -20.45 4.61
C ALA A 183 21.55 -20.97 5.33
N ALA A 184 22.53 -21.49 4.57
CA ALA A 184 23.81 -21.90 5.13
C ALA A 184 24.65 -20.70 5.58
N GLU A 185 24.64 -19.61 4.81
CA GLU A 185 25.38 -18.38 5.12
C GLU A 185 24.83 -17.70 6.38
N VAL A 186 23.51 -17.66 6.59
CA VAL A 186 22.91 -17.19 7.86
C VAL A 186 23.41 -17.98 9.06
N VAL A 187 23.49 -19.32 8.94
CA VAL A 187 23.99 -20.20 10.02
C VAL A 187 25.45 -19.88 10.32
N ILE A 188 26.28 -19.75 9.30
CA ILE A 188 27.71 -19.44 9.44
C ILE A 188 27.90 -18.04 10.03
N ALA A 189 27.19 -17.04 9.51
CA ALA A 189 27.23 -15.66 9.99
C ALA A 189 26.85 -15.58 11.47
N SER A 190 25.81 -16.34 11.88
CA SER A 190 25.36 -16.41 13.27
C SER A 190 26.41 -17.02 14.21
N MET A 191 27.25 -17.92 13.73
CA MET A 191 28.38 -18.47 14.50
C MET A 191 29.54 -17.46 14.64
N SER A 192 29.63 -16.47 13.76
CA SER A 192 30.72 -15.47 13.75
C SER A 192 30.46 -14.24 14.62
N GLU A 193 29.26 -14.12 15.20
CA GLU A 193 28.77 -13.00 16.04
C GLU A 193 28.86 -11.59 15.42
N LYS A 194 29.15 -11.49 14.11
CA LYS A 194 29.12 -10.22 13.39
C LYS A 194 27.70 -9.87 13.03
N ARG A 195 27.12 -8.96 13.81
CA ARG A 195 25.74 -8.48 13.63
C ARG A 195 25.42 -8.04 12.18
N GLY A 196 26.34 -7.36 11.52
CA GLY A 196 26.16 -6.90 10.14
C GLY A 196 25.96 -8.06 9.16
N ASP A 197 26.84 -9.06 9.23
CA ASP A 197 26.81 -10.24 8.37
C ASP A 197 25.51 -11.03 8.59
N ILE A 198 25.08 -11.21 9.84
CA ILE A 198 23.82 -11.90 10.16
C ILE A 198 22.62 -11.20 9.51
N ILE A 199 22.55 -9.86 9.61
CA ILE A 199 21.45 -9.08 9.03
C ILE A 199 21.47 -9.20 7.50
N TYR A 200 22.66 -9.14 6.89
CA TYR A 200 22.83 -9.22 5.44
C TYR A 200 22.37 -10.57 4.89
N GLU A 201 22.88 -11.68 5.43
CA GLU A 201 22.50 -13.02 4.95
C GLU A 201 21.03 -13.33 5.25
N ALA A 202 20.49 -12.84 6.38
CA ALA A 202 19.08 -13.03 6.70
C ALA A 202 18.17 -12.29 5.71
N ALA A 203 18.56 -11.08 5.31
CA ALA A 203 17.84 -10.32 4.31
C ALA A 203 17.89 -11.03 2.94
N ASP A 204 19.04 -11.57 2.53
CA ASP A 204 19.17 -12.27 1.25
C ASP A 204 18.40 -13.60 1.24
N LEU A 205 18.36 -14.32 2.37
CA LEU A 205 17.52 -15.50 2.55
C LEU A 205 16.03 -15.16 2.39
N ILE A 206 15.54 -14.11 3.03
CA ILE A 206 14.14 -13.67 2.92
C ILE A 206 13.83 -13.30 1.46
N PHE A 207 14.69 -12.54 0.80
CA PHE A 207 14.51 -12.15 -0.59
C PHE A 207 14.41 -13.36 -1.53
N HIS A 208 15.36 -14.30 -1.44
CA HIS A 208 15.34 -15.50 -2.28
C HIS A 208 14.18 -16.44 -1.95
N LEU A 209 13.75 -16.49 -0.69
CA LEU A 209 12.55 -17.23 -0.30
C LEU A 209 11.29 -16.64 -0.94
N LEU A 210 11.11 -15.32 -0.95
CA LEU A 210 9.97 -14.66 -1.62
C LEU A 210 9.95 -14.97 -3.12
N ILE A 211 11.11 -14.98 -3.79
CA ILE A 211 11.22 -15.39 -5.21
C ILE A 211 10.80 -16.85 -5.39
N ALA A 212 11.22 -17.75 -4.51
CA ALA A 212 10.85 -19.17 -4.58
C ALA A 212 9.35 -19.38 -4.38
N LEU A 213 8.75 -18.72 -3.39
CA LEU A 213 7.32 -18.75 -3.14
C LEU A 213 6.53 -18.24 -4.36
N ARG A 214 6.94 -17.10 -4.91
CA ARG A 214 6.31 -16.53 -6.10
C ARG A 214 6.43 -17.45 -7.32
N TYR A 215 7.56 -18.13 -7.49
CA TYR A 215 7.77 -19.12 -8.55
C TYR A 215 6.82 -20.31 -8.42
N ASP A 216 6.59 -20.78 -7.20
CA ASP A 216 5.67 -21.88 -6.91
C ASP A 216 4.19 -21.42 -6.81
N GLY A 217 3.91 -20.13 -7.03
CA GLY A 217 2.56 -19.56 -7.02
C GLY A 217 1.97 -19.35 -5.63
N ILE A 218 2.82 -19.30 -4.61
CA ILE A 218 2.44 -19.09 -3.20
C ILE A 218 2.61 -17.61 -2.87
N SER A 219 1.58 -16.98 -2.33
CA SER A 219 1.59 -15.56 -1.95
C SER A 219 2.19 -15.34 -0.57
N LEU A 220 2.69 -14.11 -0.31
CA LEU A 220 3.13 -13.72 1.03
C LEU A 220 1.97 -13.79 2.04
N GLN A 221 0.75 -13.43 1.62
CA GLN A 221 -0.44 -13.51 2.48
C GLN A 221 -0.68 -14.94 2.99
N GLU A 222 -0.56 -15.96 2.15
CA GLU A 222 -0.71 -17.36 2.58
C GLU A 222 0.32 -17.76 3.65
N ILE A 223 1.55 -17.24 3.57
CA ILE A 223 2.58 -17.45 4.60
C ILE A 223 2.22 -16.70 5.89
N MET A 224 1.73 -15.46 5.77
CA MET A 224 1.31 -14.65 6.92
C MET A 224 0.14 -15.28 7.67
N ASP A 225 -0.87 -15.78 6.95
CA ASP A 225 -2.01 -16.49 7.52
C ASP A 225 -1.55 -17.74 8.31
N GLU A 226 -0.58 -18.49 7.78
CA GLU A 226 -0.03 -19.66 8.45
C GLU A 226 0.82 -19.29 9.69
N LEU A 227 1.56 -18.17 9.65
CA LEU A 227 2.29 -17.66 10.81
C LEU A 227 1.34 -17.17 11.90
N GLU A 228 0.30 -16.42 11.54
CA GLU A 228 -0.74 -15.96 12.46
C GLU A 228 -1.42 -17.14 13.15
N ARG A 229 -1.79 -18.17 12.39
CA ARG A 229 -2.36 -19.41 12.92
C ARG A 229 -1.47 -20.11 13.96
N ARG A 230 -0.14 -19.92 13.88
CA ARG A 230 0.84 -20.54 14.79
C ARG A 230 1.19 -19.69 16.01
N ARG A 231 0.88 -18.38 16.02
CA ARG A 231 1.26 -17.37 17.02
C ARG A 231 0.56 -17.51 18.39
N LYS A 232 0.38 -18.73 18.91
CA LYS A 232 -0.26 -18.96 20.21
C LYS A 232 0.37 -18.18 21.36
#